data_AF-A0A7S2GT51-F1
#
_entry.id   AF-A0A7S2GT51-F1
#
_cell.length_a   1.000
_cell.length_b   1.000
_cell.length_c   1.000
_cell.angle_alpha   90.00
_cell.angle_beta   90.00
_cell.angle_gamma   90.00
#
_symmetry.space_group_name_H-M   'P 1'
#
loop_
_entity.id
_entity.type
_entity.pdbx_description
1 polymer ?
#
loop_
_entity_poly.entity_id
_entity_poly.type
_entity_poly.pdbx_seq_one_letter_code
_entity_poly.pdbx_strand_id
1 'polypeptide(L)'
;RRLENQRWFRVFDAKGDGAVDASGIQQGMREFNGKELEATEAQQVLDAHDANRNGVIEFEEFDVEAFQATQERLWREEEEREWAKQQAEQLKKAQERFQQEVDEYYRTLPGPNTDTGVLTRLASILAYLLPLLDGLRFGLPLALAFPVLQPLFVFLLPPLQLLNAIPLGQVVAFIVMQVLAGNQENPALLRFNLRQAICLDIVLFLPNILASTLDAVAGEQLTEEMATFLGALVFVPLVAIVGYCVVSNLLGEAPRRIPALSEAAEMSMGLVPPTRTETGSRREQDTK
;
A
#
# COMPACT_ATOMS: atom_id res chain seq x y z
N ARG A 1 19.70 56.33 19.44
CA ARG A 1 18.86 55.75 20.52
C ARG A 1 17.87 56.76 21.11
N ARG A 2 18.00 57.35 22.31
CA ARG A 2 16.87 58.15 22.89
C ARG A 2 16.34 59.31 22.00
N LEU A 3 17.23 60.09 21.39
CA LEU A 3 16.84 61.17 20.45
C LEU A 3 16.23 60.66 19.14
N GLU A 4 16.58 59.45 18.74
CA GLU A 4 16.14 58.81 17.50
C GLU A 4 14.79 58.12 17.72
N ASN A 5 14.63 57.40 18.83
CA ASN A 5 13.33 56.89 19.30
C ASN A 5 12.35 58.04 19.47
N GLN A 6 12.76 59.19 20.00
CA GLN A 6 11.86 60.36 20.15
C GLN A 6 11.45 60.98 18.81
N ARG A 7 12.32 60.93 17.79
CA ARG A 7 11.97 61.40 16.44
C ARG A 7 10.95 60.47 15.80
N TRP A 8 11.20 59.17 15.86
CA TRP A 8 10.34 58.18 15.23
C TRP A 8 9.05 57.95 16.01
N PHE A 9 9.07 58.00 17.33
CA PHE A 9 7.86 57.93 18.14
C PHE A 9 6.84 59.01 17.74
N ARG A 10 7.28 60.23 17.45
CA ARG A 10 6.38 61.31 16.97
C ARG A 10 5.78 61.04 15.58
N VAL A 11 6.43 60.20 14.77
CA VAL A 11 5.92 59.79 13.46
C VAL A 11 4.86 58.69 13.61
N PHE A 12 5.02 57.82 14.61
CA PHE A 12 4.06 56.75 14.92
C PHE A 12 2.88 57.23 15.79
N ASP A 13 3.10 58.22 16.66
CA ASP A 13 2.07 58.92 17.45
C ASP A 13 1.43 60.05 16.62
N ALA A 14 0.66 59.66 15.60
CA ALA A 14 -0.01 60.60 14.70
C ALA A 14 -1.08 61.46 15.41
N LYS A 15 -1.59 60.99 16.56
CA LYS A 15 -2.63 61.67 17.35
C LYS A 15 -2.03 62.66 18.35
N GLY A 16 -0.76 62.52 18.69
CA GLY A 16 -0.06 63.35 19.67
C GLY A 16 -0.53 63.12 21.10
N ASP A 17 -1.08 61.94 21.40
CA ASP A 17 -1.60 61.58 22.72
C ASP A 17 -0.55 60.87 23.60
N GLY A 18 0.67 60.70 23.09
CA GLY A 18 1.76 60.07 23.81
C GLY A 18 1.72 58.55 23.78
N ALA A 19 0.90 57.96 22.92
CA ALA A 19 0.72 56.51 22.80
C ALA A 19 0.60 56.10 21.32
N VAL A 20 1.14 54.92 20.97
CA VAL A 20 1.05 54.39 19.60
C VAL A 20 0.12 53.19 19.58
N ASP A 21 -1.03 53.33 18.92
CA ASP A 21 -1.96 52.22 18.68
C ASP A 21 -1.68 51.53 17.33
N ALA A 22 -2.38 50.43 17.04
CA ALA A 22 -2.21 49.69 15.77
C ALA A 22 -2.39 50.59 14.52
N SER A 23 -3.26 51.61 14.58
CA SER A 23 -3.43 52.55 13.46
C SER A 23 -2.23 53.50 13.30
N GLY A 24 -1.66 53.94 14.42
CA GLY A 24 -0.40 54.70 14.47
C GLY A 24 0.79 53.89 13.95
N ILE A 25 0.79 52.56 14.17
CA ILE A 25 1.79 51.66 13.59
C ILE A 25 1.65 51.57 12.06
N GLN A 26 0.43 51.40 11.53
CA GLN A 26 0.22 51.35 10.06
C GLN A 26 0.65 52.66 9.39
N GLN A 27 0.25 53.80 9.95
CA GLN A 27 0.58 55.12 9.42
C GLN A 27 2.07 55.44 9.58
N GLY A 28 2.61 55.23 10.79
CA GLY A 28 4.01 55.49 11.10
C GLY A 28 4.95 54.64 10.26
N MET A 29 4.60 53.38 10.02
CA MET A 29 5.45 52.49 9.22
C MET A 29 5.47 52.87 7.73
N ARG A 30 4.34 53.35 7.19
CA ARG A 30 4.27 53.92 5.84
C ARG A 30 5.20 55.13 5.67
N GLU A 31 5.30 55.99 6.66
CA GLU A 31 6.23 57.14 6.63
C GLU A 31 7.68 56.73 6.89
N PHE A 32 7.88 55.68 7.68
CA PHE A 32 9.19 55.21 8.11
C PHE A 32 9.97 54.47 7.03
N ASN A 33 9.33 53.54 6.30
CA ASN A 33 9.99 52.74 5.27
C ASN A 33 9.19 52.60 3.96
N GLY A 34 8.10 53.34 3.82
CA GLY A 34 7.28 53.34 2.60
C GLY A 34 6.41 52.10 2.42
N LYS A 35 6.42 51.14 3.36
CA LYS A 35 5.58 49.95 3.33
C LYS A 35 4.34 50.15 4.20
N GLU A 36 3.20 49.82 3.63
CA GLU A 36 1.93 49.79 4.35
C GLU A 36 1.78 48.42 5.01
N LEU A 37 1.44 48.40 6.30
CA LEU A 37 1.16 47.18 7.04
C LEU A 37 -0.33 46.88 6.97
N GLU A 38 -0.69 45.61 6.82
CA GLU A 38 -2.07 45.18 7.02
C GLU A 38 -2.48 45.34 8.49
N ALA A 39 -3.78 45.47 8.77
CA ALA A 39 -4.26 45.75 10.13
C ALA A 39 -3.87 44.64 11.13
N THR A 40 -3.81 43.40 10.65
CA THR A 40 -3.35 42.21 11.36
C THR A 40 -1.86 42.26 11.68
N GLU A 41 -1.02 42.71 10.74
CA GLU A 41 0.42 42.86 10.95
C GLU A 41 0.73 43.98 11.94
N ALA A 42 0.05 45.12 11.82
CA ALA A 42 0.18 46.21 12.77
C ALA A 42 -0.24 45.81 14.19
N GLN A 43 -1.29 44.99 14.32
CA GLN A 43 -1.67 44.41 15.60
C GLN A 43 -0.60 43.45 16.14
N GLN A 44 0.03 42.63 15.30
CA GLN A 44 1.13 41.75 15.72
C GLN A 44 2.38 42.52 16.15
N VAL A 45 2.68 43.65 15.50
CA VAL A 45 3.76 44.55 15.93
C VAL A 45 3.40 45.22 17.25
N LEU A 46 2.14 45.66 17.44
CA LEU A 46 1.66 46.20 18.71
C LEU A 46 1.83 45.18 19.84
N ASP A 47 1.29 43.98 19.66
CA ASP A 47 1.30 42.90 20.66
C ASP A 47 2.73 42.43 21.00
N ALA A 48 3.68 42.58 20.07
CA ALA A 48 5.08 42.19 20.28
C ALA A 48 5.86 43.20 21.14
N HIS A 49 5.43 44.46 21.21
CA HIS A 49 6.13 45.55 21.89
C HIS A 49 5.33 46.19 23.05
N ASP A 50 4.03 45.92 23.15
CA ASP A 50 3.17 46.29 24.29
C ASP A 50 3.47 45.38 25.50
N ALA A 51 4.44 45.79 26.32
CA ALA A 51 4.93 45.01 27.44
C ALA A 51 3.91 44.90 28.59
N ASN A 52 3.10 45.94 28.78
CA ASN A 52 2.13 46.03 29.87
C ASN A 52 0.70 45.57 29.47
N ARG A 53 0.47 45.33 28.18
CA ARG A 53 -0.78 44.85 27.55
C ARG A 53 -1.95 45.80 27.71
N ASN A 54 -1.69 47.11 27.68
CA ASN A 54 -2.73 48.14 27.76
C ASN A 54 -3.35 48.45 26.38
N GLY A 55 -2.84 47.85 25.30
CA GLY A 55 -3.32 48.03 23.93
C GLY A 55 -2.71 49.23 23.20
N VAL A 56 -1.65 49.85 23.75
CA VAL A 56 -0.89 50.93 23.13
C VAL A 56 0.60 50.77 23.45
N ILE A 57 1.48 51.40 22.67
CA ILE A 57 2.92 51.46 22.97
C ILE A 57 3.26 52.84 23.48
N GLU A 58 3.69 52.90 24.74
CA GLU A 58 4.17 54.13 25.37
C GLU A 58 5.62 54.43 24.95
N PHE A 59 6.09 55.66 25.15
CA PHE A 59 7.45 56.06 24.74
C PHE A 59 8.55 55.19 25.39
N GLU A 60 8.31 54.76 26.62
CA GLU A 60 9.18 53.86 27.38
C GLU A 60 9.28 52.45 26.77
N GLU A 61 8.26 52.02 26.02
CA GLU A 61 8.16 50.72 25.36
C GLU A 61 8.63 50.78 23.89
N PHE A 62 8.80 51.99 23.34
CA PHE A 62 9.16 52.19 21.93
C PHE A 62 10.67 52.06 21.66
N ASP A 63 11.01 51.08 20.83
CA ASP A 63 12.34 50.92 20.23
C ASP A 63 12.25 50.75 18.71
N VAL A 64 12.77 51.74 17.97
CA VAL A 64 12.72 51.77 16.51
C VAL A 64 13.49 50.62 15.85
N GLU A 65 14.62 50.19 16.42
CA GLU A 65 15.40 49.08 15.87
C GLU A 65 14.65 47.76 16.09
N ALA A 66 13.99 47.62 17.25
CA ALA A 66 13.21 46.44 17.58
C ALA A 66 11.92 46.35 16.74
N PHE A 67 11.28 47.49 16.46
CA PHE A 67 10.15 47.60 15.53
C PHE A 67 10.53 47.18 14.11
N GLN A 68 11.64 47.72 13.59
CA GLN A 68 12.19 47.32 12.30
C GLN A 68 12.44 45.82 12.20
N ALA A 69 13.14 45.26 13.19
CA ALA A 69 13.46 43.83 13.22
C ALA A 69 12.20 42.95 13.26
N THR A 70 11.17 43.38 13.99
CA THR A 70 9.90 42.65 14.10
C THR A 70 9.15 42.64 12.78
N GLN A 71 9.05 43.79 12.11
CA GLN A 71 8.44 43.89 10.79
C GLN A 71 9.18 43.04 9.75
N GLU A 72 10.52 43.15 9.68
CA GLU A 72 11.31 42.37 8.74
C GLU A 72 11.14 40.86 8.96
N ARG A 73 11.02 40.42 10.21
CA ARG A 73 10.74 39.02 10.54
C ARG A 73 9.37 38.59 10.01
N LEU A 74 8.31 39.36 10.29
CA LEU A 74 6.95 39.03 9.83
C LEU A 74 6.89 38.94 8.30
N TRP A 75 7.49 39.89 7.61
CA TRP A 75 7.52 39.92 6.15
C TRP A 75 8.29 38.74 5.55
N ARG A 76 9.45 38.38 6.13
CA ARG A 76 10.22 37.19 5.70
C ARG A 76 9.43 35.90 5.93
N GLU A 77 8.76 35.77 7.07
CA GLU A 77 7.91 34.61 7.35
C GLU A 77 6.76 34.49 6.36
N GLU A 78 6.12 35.60 5.98
CA GLU A 78 5.08 35.60 4.97
C GLU A 78 5.60 35.26 3.57
N GLU A 79 6.72 35.86 3.15
CA GLU A 79 7.37 35.55 1.88
C GLU A 79 7.80 34.07 1.81
N GLU A 80 8.37 33.52 2.88
CA GLU A 80 8.72 32.10 2.98
C GLU A 80 7.48 31.20 2.92
N ARG A 81 6.37 31.60 3.57
CA ARG A 81 5.10 30.87 3.50
C ARG A 81 4.52 30.89 2.10
N GLU A 82 4.51 32.04 1.42
CA GLU A 82 4.01 32.16 0.05
C GLU A 82 4.88 31.41 -0.94
N TRP A 83 6.20 31.52 -0.82
CA TRP A 83 7.14 30.74 -1.62
C TRP A 83 6.97 29.24 -1.39
N ALA A 84 6.83 28.80 -0.13
CA ALA A 84 6.59 27.40 0.21
C ALA A 84 5.24 26.90 -0.36
N LYS A 85 4.18 27.72 -0.31
CA LYS A 85 2.89 27.40 -0.94
C LYS A 85 3.04 27.22 -2.45
N GLN A 86 3.71 28.14 -3.13
CA GLN A 86 3.95 28.07 -4.58
C GLN A 86 4.78 26.84 -4.95
N GLN A 87 5.86 26.57 -4.22
CA GLN A 87 6.67 25.37 -4.44
C GLN A 87 5.87 24.09 -4.22
N ALA A 88 5.07 24.02 -3.15
CA ALA A 88 4.20 22.88 -2.88
C ALA A 88 3.16 22.67 -4.00
N GLU A 89 2.59 23.75 -4.53
CA GLU A 89 1.65 23.68 -5.66
C GLU A 89 2.34 23.20 -6.95
N GLN A 90 3.55 23.68 -7.23
CA GLN A 90 4.34 23.24 -8.39
C GLN A 90 4.72 21.76 -8.28
N LEU A 91 5.16 21.32 -7.09
CA LEU A 91 5.45 19.91 -6.82
C LEU A 91 4.21 19.03 -7.01
N LYS A 92 3.06 19.49 -6.50
CA LYS A 92 1.78 18.79 -6.69
C LYS A 92 1.42 18.68 -8.18
N LYS A 93 1.49 19.78 -8.94
CA LYS A 93 1.24 19.79 -10.38
C LYS A 93 2.23 18.90 -11.15
N ALA A 94 3.50 18.91 -10.76
CA ALA A 94 4.52 18.05 -11.36
C ALA A 94 4.23 16.58 -11.09
N GLN A 95 3.81 16.23 -9.87
CA GLN A 95 3.40 14.88 -9.50
C GLN A 95 2.14 14.43 -10.25
N GLU A 96 1.15 15.31 -10.39
CA GLU A 96 -0.06 15.04 -11.17
C GLU A 96 0.25 14.83 -12.65
N ARG A 97 1.10 15.67 -13.26
CA ARG A 97 1.55 15.51 -14.65
C ARG A 97 2.31 14.21 -14.85
N PHE A 98 3.27 13.91 -13.96
CA PHE A 98 4.01 12.66 -13.99
C PHE A 98 3.06 11.46 -13.90
N GLN A 99 2.06 11.51 -13.01
CA GLN A 99 1.06 10.45 -12.91
C GLN A 99 0.24 10.31 -14.20
N GLN A 100 -0.16 11.42 -14.82
CA GLN A 100 -0.89 11.41 -16.09
C GLN A 100 -0.06 10.80 -17.23
N GLU A 101 1.22 11.17 -17.35
CA GLU A 101 2.14 10.62 -18.35
C GLU A 101 2.33 9.11 -18.15
N VAL A 102 2.50 8.67 -16.89
CA VAL A 102 2.60 7.26 -16.54
C VAL A 102 1.30 6.52 -16.92
N ASP A 103 0.13 7.06 -16.59
CA ASP A 103 -1.17 6.47 -16.91
C ASP A 103 -1.40 6.40 -18.43
N GLU A 104 -0.99 7.42 -19.18
CA GLU A 104 -1.04 7.44 -20.64
C GLU A 104 -0.13 6.38 -21.25
N TYR A 105 1.11 6.26 -20.78
CA TYR A 105 2.04 5.20 -21.19
C TYR A 105 1.41 3.82 -21.00
N TYR A 106 0.83 3.53 -19.83
CA TYR A 106 0.15 2.25 -19.58
C TYR A 106 -1.02 1.99 -20.55
N ARG A 107 -1.74 3.01 -21.03
CA ARG A 107 -2.82 2.85 -22.01
C ARG A 107 -2.33 2.50 -23.42
N THR A 108 -1.07 2.82 -23.74
CA THR A 108 -0.47 2.48 -25.04
C THR A 108 0.01 1.04 -25.13
N LEU A 109 0.18 0.36 -23.98
CA LEU A 109 0.59 -1.03 -23.94
C LEU A 109 -0.52 -1.94 -24.47
N PRO A 110 -0.17 -3.03 -25.18
CA PRO A 110 -1.15 -4.02 -25.59
C PRO A 110 -1.90 -4.56 -24.36
N GLY A 111 -3.23 -4.60 -24.46
CA GLY A 111 -4.08 -5.11 -23.38
C GLY A 111 -3.75 -6.56 -23.02
N PRO A 112 -4.14 -7.01 -21.81
CA PRO A 112 -3.85 -8.38 -21.38
C PRO A 112 -4.40 -9.39 -22.38
N ASN A 113 -3.62 -10.45 -22.65
CA ASN A 113 -4.12 -11.57 -23.45
C ASN A 113 -5.33 -12.18 -22.71
N THR A 114 -6.53 -11.98 -23.24
CA THR A 114 -7.79 -12.45 -22.64
C THR A 114 -8.32 -13.71 -23.32
N ASP A 115 -7.47 -14.43 -24.06
CA ASP A 115 -7.88 -15.67 -24.69
C ASP A 115 -8.43 -16.67 -23.65
N THR A 116 -9.59 -17.25 -23.98
CA THR A 116 -10.22 -18.32 -23.21
C THR A 116 -10.50 -19.52 -24.13
N GLY A 117 -9.69 -19.72 -25.16
CA GLY A 117 -9.79 -20.85 -26.07
C GLY A 117 -9.61 -22.19 -25.37
N VAL A 118 -9.92 -23.29 -26.08
CA VAL A 118 -9.88 -24.65 -25.51
C VAL A 118 -8.49 -24.99 -24.96
N LEU A 119 -7.42 -24.66 -25.68
CA LEU A 119 -6.05 -24.90 -25.23
C LEU A 119 -5.74 -24.16 -23.92
N THR A 120 -6.17 -22.91 -23.80
CA THR A 120 -6.00 -22.10 -22.60
C THR A 120 -6.75 -22.70 -21.41
N ARG A 121 -7.99 -23.16 -21.62
CA ARG A 121 -8.78 -23.84 -20.57
C ARG A 121 -8.11 -25.12 -20.11
N LEU A 122 -7.67 -25.97 -21.05
CA LEU A 122 -6.98 -27.23 -20.73
C LEU A 122 -5.65 -27.00 -20.01
N ALA A 123 -4.84 -26.03 -20.46
CA ALA A 123 -3.59 -25.67 -19.79
C ALA A 123 -3.84 -25.11 -18.39
N SER A 124 -4.92 -24.33 -18.21
CA SER A 124 -5.30 -23.79 -16.90
C SER A 124 -5.76 -24.88 -15.94
N ILE A 125 -6.43 -25.93 -16.43
CA ILE A 125 -6.76 -27.14 -15.64
C ILE A 125 -5.48 -27.87 -15.26
N LEU A 126 -4.56 -28.04 -16.22
CA LEU A 126 -3.30 -28.75 -16.01
C LEU A 126 -2.40 -28.10 -14.95
N ALA A 127 -2.52 -26.77 -14.75
CA ALA A 127 -1.80 -26.06 -13.69
C ALA A 127 -2.01 -26.68 -12.30
N TYR A 128 -3.19 -27.25 -12.02
CA TYR A 128 -3.51 -27.86 -10.73
C TYR A 128 -3.04 -29.30 -10.58
N LEU A 129 -2.40 -29.87 -11.62
CA LEU A 129 -1.87 -31.22 -11.53
C LEU A 129 -0.77 -31.31 -10.47
N LEU A 130 0.17 -30.36 -10.42
CA LEU A 130 1.26 -30.41 -9.45
C LEU A 130 0.78 -30.42 -7.98
N PRO A 131 -0.04 -29.46 -7.50
CA PRO A 131 -0.51 -29.50 -6.12
C PRO A 131 -1.38 -30.72 -5.83
N LEU A 132 -2.12 -31.24 -6.82
CA LEU A 132 -2.88 -32.49 -6.65
C LEU A 132 -1.95 -33.69 -6.43
N LEU A 133 -0.85 -33.78 -7.20
CA LEU A 133 0.16 -34.84 -7.04
C LEU A 133 0.89 -34.73 -5.71
N ASP A 134 1.28 -33.53 -5.30
CA ASP A 134 1.96 -33.30 -4.03
C ASP A 134 1.08 -33.64 -2.83
N GLY A 135 -0.24 -33.43 -2.97
CA GLY A 135 -1.24 -33.79 -1.98
C GLY A 135 -1.58 -35.28 -1.88
N LEU A 136 -1.17 -36.13 -2.83
CA LEU A 136 -1.46 -37.57 -2.80
C LEU A 136 -1.00 -38.25 -1.52
N ARG A 137 0.10 -37.79 -0.93
CA ARG A 137 0.62 -38.29 0.35
C ARG A 137 -0.41 -38.21 1.48
N PHE A 138 -1.23 -37.16 1.51
CA PHE A 138 -2.25 -36.94 2.53
C PHE A 138 -3.49 -37.82 2.29
N GLY A 139 -3.76 -38.14 1.03
CA GLY A 139 -4.89 -38.99 0.69
C GLY A 139 -4.57 -40.49 0.70
N LEU A 140 -3.30 -40.89 0.77
CA LEU A 140 -2.93 -42.32 0.74
C LEU A 140 -3.52 -43.13 1.91
N PRO A 141 -3.43 -42.69 3.19
CA PRO A 141 -4.10 -43.39 4.30
C PRO A 141 -5.62 -43.49 4.07
N LEU A 142 -6.22 -42.43 3.52
CA LEU A 142 -7.64 -42.40 3.19
C LEU A 142 -8.00 -43.39 2.07
N ALA A 143 -7.15 -43.56 1.05
CA ALA A 143 -7.39 -44.50 -0.05
C ALA A 143 -7.24 -45.97 0.37
N LEU A 144 -6.43 -46.24 1.40
CA LEU A 144 -6.34 -47.56 2.03
C LEU A 144 -7.59 -47.86 2.88
N ALA A 145 -8.06 -46.88 3.65
CA ALA A 145 -9.29 -46.99 4.45
C ALA A 145 -10.56 -47.04 3.59
N PHE A 146 -10.59 -46.31 2.47
CA PHE A 146 -11.74 -46.17 1.58
C PHE A 146 -11.35 -46.52 0.13
N PRO A 147 -11.53 -47.79 -0.29
CA PRO A 147 -11.14 -48.27 -1.62
C PRO A 147 -11.75 -47.49 -2.80
N VAL A 148 -12.87 -46.79 -2.59
CA VAL A 148 -13.51 -45.93 -3.60
C VAL A 148 -12.58 -44.82 -4.14
N LEU A 149 -11.55 -44.43 -3.38
CA LEU A 149 -10.58 -43.42 -3.80
C LEU A 149 -9.46 -43.99 -4.67
N GLN A 150 -9.20 -45.30 -4.62
CA GLN A 150 -8.06 -45.92 -5.31
C GLN A 150 -8.03 -45.66 -6.83
N PRO A 151 -9.15 -45.64 -7.58
CA PRO A 151 -9.12 -45.32 -9.01
C PRO A 151 -8.53 -43.94 -9.32
N LEU A 152 -8.78 -42.94 -8.47
CA LEU A 152 -8.19 -41.60 -8.61
C LEU A 152 -6.66 -41.66 -8.44
N PHE A 153 -6.18 -42.43 -7.46
CA PHE A 153 -4.74 -42.61 -7.24
C PHE A 153 -4.07 -43.31 -8.41
N VAL A 154 -4.67 -44.40 -8.91
CA VAL A 154 -4.17 -45.12 -10.08
C VAL A 154 -4.09 -44.20 -11.31
N PHE A 155 -5.09 -43.33 -11.50
CA PHE A 155 -5.08 -42.35 -12.59
C PHE A 155 -3.95 -41.30 -12.44
N LEU A 156 -3.60 -40.92 -11.22
CA LEU A 156 -2.56 -39.93 -10.92
C LEU A 156 -1.15 -40.52 -10.82
N LEU A 157 -1.01 -41.85 -10.77
CA LEU A 157 0.31 -42.51 -10.72
C LEU A 157 1.17 -42.23 -11.96
N PRO A 158 0.70 -42.36 -13.21
CA PRO A 158 1.53 -42.09 -14.39
C PRO A 158 2.15 -40.67 -14.42
N PRO A 159 1.40 -39.58 -14.21
CA PRO A 159 2.02 -38.25 -14.18
C PRO A 159 2.98 -38.08 -12.99
N LEU A 160 2.71 -38.70 -11.84
CA LEU A 160 3.66 -38.72 -10.72
C LEU A 160 4.98 -39.43 -11.10
N GLN A 161 4.90 -40.59 -11.73
CA GLN A 161 6.05 -41.34 -12.21
C GLN A 161 6.85 -40.56 -13.25
N LEU A 162 6.17 -39.84 -14.14
CA LEU A 162 6.82 -38.98 -15.13
C LEU A 162 7.62 -37.86 -14.47
N LEU A 163 7.06 -37.19 -13.45
CA LEU A 163 7.80 -36.18 -12.69
C LEU A 163 9.00 -36.79 -11.95
N ASN A 164 8.83 -37.96 -11.34
CA ASN A 164 9.91 -38.63 -10.60
C ASN A 164 11.01 -39.22 -11.52
N ALA A 165 10.72 -39.45 -12.80
CA ALA A 165 11.72 -39.89 -13.78
C ALA A 165 12.77 -38.79 -14.09
N ILE A 166 12.43 -37.53 -13.84
CA ILE A 166 13.32 -36.39 -14.01
C ILE A 166 13.95 -36.05 -12.65
N PRO A 167 15.29 -35.92 -12.55
CA PRO A 167 15.93 -35.43 -11.34
C PRO A 167 15.36 -34.06 -10.96
N LEU A 168 14.86 -33.92 -9.72
CA LEU A 168 14.18 -32.72 -9.24
C LEU A 168 12.93 -32.34 -10.07
N GLY A 169 12.23 -33.30 -10.68
CA GLY A 169 11.13 -33.03 -11.62
C GLY A 169 9.99 -32.20 -11.04
N GLN A 170 9.67 -32.34 -9.75
CA GLN A 170 8.71 -31.47 -9.05
C GLN A 170 9.18 -30.00 -9.04
N VAL A 171 10.45 -29.76 -8.69
CA VAL A 171 11.05 -28.41 -8.68
C VAL A 171 11.11 -27.84 -10.10
N VAL A 172 11.46 -28.67 -11.09
CA VAL A 172 11.46 -28.26 -12.50
C VAL A 172 10.05 -27.87 -12.94
N ALA A 173 9.02 -28.65 -12.61
CA ALA A 173 7.62 -28.33 -12.90
C ALA A 173 7.21 -27.01 -12.23
N PHE A 174 7.57 -26.82 -10.97
CA PHE A 174 7.33 -25.57 -10.24
C PHE A 174 7.98 -24.35 -10.93
N ILE A 175 9.25 -24.46 -11.36
CA ILE A 175 9.95 -23.40 -12.09
C ILE A 175 9.29 -23.11 -13.44
N VAL A 176 8.92 -24.15 -14.19
CA VAL A 176 8.21 -23.99 -15.47
C VAL A 176 6.90 -23.23 -15.26
N MET A 177 6.11 -23.60 -14.25
CA MET A 177 4.87 -22.88 -13.94
C MET A 177 5.13 -21.41 -13.59
N GLN A 178 6.17 -21.11 -12.80
CA GLN A 178 6.56 -19.74 -12.46
C GLN A 178 6.93 -18.91 -13.69
N VAL A 179 7.69 -19.47 -14.63
CA VAL A 179 8.06 -18.81 -15.89
C VAL A 179 6.82 -18.56 -16.75
N LEU A 180 5.96 -19.57 -16.91
CA LEU A 180 4.73 -19.44 -17.69
C LEU A 180 3.75 -18.42 -17.07
N ALA A 181 3.67 -18.35 -15.74
CA ALA A 181 2.83 -17.39 -15.04
C ALA A 181 3.33 -15.94 -15.16
N GLY A 182 4.63 -15.77 -15.34
CA GLY A 182 5.30 -14.49 -15.50
C GLY A 182 5.26 -13.91 -16.92
N ASN A 183 5.14 -14.76 -17.96
CA ASN A 183 5.07 -14.29 -19.34
C ASN A 183 3.73 -13.60 -19.64
N GLN A 184 3.75 -12.30 -19.95
CA GLN A 184 2.55 -11.52 -20.22
C GLN A 184 1.87 -11.85 -21.55
N GLU A 185 2.58 -12.51 -22.47
CA GLU A 185 2.02 -13.03 -23.71
C GLU A 185 1.06 -14.20 -23.47
N ASN A 186 1.21 -14.90 -22.34
CA ASN A 186 0.30 -15.98 -21.99
C ASN A 186 -1.07 -15.42 -21.56
N PRO A 187 -2.17 -16.14 -21.86
CA PRO A 187 -3.51 -15.73 -21.48
C PRO A 187 -3.64 -15.49 -19.97
N ALA A 188 -4.35 -14.43 -19.60
CA ALA A 188 -4.59 -14.04 -18.22
C ALA A 188 -5.26 -15.17 -17.41
N LEU A 189 -6.16 -15.94 -18.04
CA LEU A 189 -6.77 -17.12 -17.42
C LEU A 189 -5.70 -18.17 -17.03
N LEU A 190 -4.79 -18.51 -17.94
CA LEU A 190 -3.71 -19.46 -17.67
C LEU A 190 -2.79 -18.94 -16.56
N ARG A 191 -2.37 -17.68 -16.66
CA ARG A 191 -1.49 -17.06 -15.66
C ARG A 191 -2.11 -17.06 -14.27
N PHE A 192 -3.40 -16.72 -14.16
CA PHE A 192 -4.13 -16.76 -12.90
C PHE A 192 -4.09 -18.15 -12.27
N ASN A 193 -4.45 -19.17 -13.06
CA ASN A 193 -4.50 -20.55 -12.56
C ASN A 193 -3.11 -21.09 -12.19
N LEU A 194 -2.06 -20.73 -12.93
CA LEU A 194 -0.69 -21.07 -12.56
C LEU A 194 -0.28 -20.43 -11.22
N ARG A 195 -0.56 -19.14 -11.01
CA ARG A 195 -0.26 -18.45 -9.74
C ARG A 195 -1.03 -19.05 -8.57
N GLN A 196 -2.32 -19.35 -8.77
CA GLN A 196 -3.15 -19.97 -7.74
C GLN A 196 -2.67 -21.39 -7.41
N ALA A 197 -2.31 -22.19 -8.42
CA ALA A 197 -1.77 -23.53 -8.23
C ALA A 197 -0.42 -23.51 -7.49
N ILE A 198 0.48 -22.58 -7.82
CA ILE A 198 1.74 -22.35 -7.11
C ILE A 198 1.49 -21.99 -5.64
N CYS A 199 0.52 -21.12 -5.37
CA CYS A 199 0.16 -20.75 -3.99
C CYS A 199 -0.38 -21.96 -3.21
N LEU A 200 -1.27 -22.74 -3.84
CA LEU A 200 -1.80 -23.98 -3.27
C LEU A 200 -0.68 -25.00 -2.96
N ASP A 201 0.27 -25.15 -3.86
CA ASP A 201 1.43 -26.05 -3.71
C ASP A 201 2.29 -25.64 -2.49
N ILE A 202 2.56 -24.34 -2.34
CA ILE A 202 3.26 -23.79 -1.17
C ILE A 202 2.45 -24.03 0.12
N VAL A 203 1.12 -23.87 0.10
CA VAL A 203 0.28 -24.14 1.27
C VAL A 203 0.33 -25.61 1.67
N LEU A 204 0.34 -26.53 0.69
CA LEU A 204 0.45 -27.99 0.93
C LEU A 204 1.82 -28.41 1.49
N PHE A 205 2.85 -27.56 1.37
CA PHE A 205 4.13 -27.80 2.02
C PHE A 205 4.02 -27.67 3.56
N LEU A 206 3.15 -26.80 4.08
CA LEU A 206 3.08 -26.49 5.51
C LEU A 206 2.71 -27.70 6.40
N PRO A 207 1.68 -28.51 6.09
CA PRO A 207 1.36 -29.69 6.90
C PRO A 207 2.51 -30.71 6.95
N ASN A 208 3.35 -30.79 5.91
CA ASN A 208 4.51 -31.68 5.90
C ASN A 208 5.56 -31.25 6.94
N ILE A 209 5.85 -29.94 6.99
CA ILE A 209 6.77 -29.41 8.00
C ILE A 209 6.21 -29.70 9.39
N LEU A 210 4.93 -29.43 9.61
CA LEU A 210 4.29 -29.62 10.91
C LEU A 210 4.31 -31.09 11.36
N ALA A 211 4.00 -32.04 10.47
CA ALA A 211 4.04 -33.46 10.80
C ALA A 211 5.47 -33.91 11.16
N SER A 212 6.46 -33.52 10.36
CA SER A 212 7.87 -33.90 10.60
C SER A 212 8.46 -33.29 11.86
N THR A 213 8.08 -32.06 12.23
CA THR A 213 8.53 -31.46 13.49
C THR A 213 7.85 -32.11 14.70
N LEU A 214 6.57 -32.47 14.58
CA LEU A 214 5.86 -33.18 15.64
C LEU A 214 6.47 -34.55 15.91
N ASP A 215 6.75 -35.34 14.87
CA ASP A 215 7.40 -36.65 15.01
C ASP A 215 8.78 -36.52 15.67
N ALA A 216 9.56 -35.49 15.28
CA ALA A 216 10.89 -35.24 15.85
C ALA A 216 10.87 -34.83 17.33
N VAL A 217 9.83 -34.11 17.78
CA VAL A 217 9.70 -33.63 19.16
C VAL A 217 9.03 -34.67 20.06
N ALA A 218 7.98 -35.33 19.57
CA ALA A 218 7.24 -36.33 20.34
C ALA A 218 8.00 -37.66 20.47
N GLY A 219 8.90 -37.97 19.53
CA GLY A 219 9.64 -39.23 19.50
C GLY A 219 8.77 -40.44 19.16
N GLU A 220 7.50 -40.24 18.82
CA GLU A 220 6.54 -41.24 18.39
C GLU A 220 5.97 -40.85 17.03
N GLN A 221 5.76 -41.85 16.17
CA GLN A 221 5.06 -41.66 14.90
C GLN A 221 3.57 -41.49 15.16
N LEU A 222 2.90 -40.68 14.32
CA LEU A 222 1.45 -40.60 14.30
C LEU A 222 0.82 -41.99 14.16
N THR A 223 -0.21 -42.26 14.97
CA THR A 223 -1.03 -43.48 14.81
C THR A 223 -1.75 -43.46 13.45
N GLU A 224 -2.09 -44.63 12.92
CA GLU A 224 -2.79 -44.74 11.63
C GLU A 224 -4.13 -43.98 11.61
N GLU A 225 -4.84 -43.98 12.74
CA GLU A 225 -6.10 -43.24 12.91
C GLU A 225 -5.89 -41.72 12.84
N MET A 226 -4.87 -41.22 13.54
CA MET A 226 -4.49 -39.79 13.51
C MET A 226 -4.00 -39.37 12.13
N ALA A 227 -3.18 -40.20 11.48
CA ALA A 227 -2.69 -39.94 10.12
C ALA A 227 -3.84 -39.91 9.10
N THR A 228 -4.82 -40.81 9.21
CA THR A 228 -6.01 -40.83 8.33
C THR A 228 -6.87 -39.59 8.54
N PHE A 229 -7.08 -39.18 9.80
CA PHE A 229 -7.85 -37.99 10.14
C PHE A 229 -7.17 -36.71 9.61
N LEU A 230 -5.89 -36.50 9.92
CA LEU A 230 -5.13 -35.34 9.47
C LEU A 230 -4.99 -35.32 7.94
N GLY A 231 -4.78 -36.47 7.32
CA GLY A 231 -4.76 -36.63 5.87
C GLY A 231 -6.07 -36.21 5.23
N ALA A 232 -7.21 -36.60 5.80
CA ALA A 232 -8.53 -36.20 5.31
C ALA A 232 -8.76 -34.68 5.40
N LEU A 233 -8.30 -34.02 6.48
CA LEU A 233 -8.40 -32.57 6.65
C LEU A 233 -7.68 -31.77 5.57
N VAL A 234 -6.65 -32.35 4.93
CA VAL A 234 -5.90 -31.70 3.85
C VAL A 234 -6.38 -32.16 2.47
N PHE A 235 -6.51 -33.47 2.27
CA PHE A 235 -6.77 -34.06 0.96
C PHE A 235 -8.19 -33.80 0.45
N VAL A 236 -9.21 -33.86 1.33
CA VAL A 236 -10.61 -33.64 0.90
C VAL A 236 -10.82 -32.20 0.42
N PRO A 237 -10.40 -31.15 1.17
CA PRO A 237 -10.46 -29.78 0.66
C PRO A 237 -9.63 -29.57 -0.62
N LEU A 238 -8.46 -30.19 -0.73
CA LEU A 238 -7.64 -30.13 -1.94
C LEU A 238 -8.40 -30.64 -3.17
N VAL A 239 -9.01 -31.83 -3.09
CA VAL A 239 -9.80 -32.39 -4.18
C VAL A 239 -11.01 -31.51 -4.51
N ALA A 240 -11.67 -30.94 -3.51
CA ALA A 240 -12.79 -30.03 -3.71
C ALA A 240 -12.36 -28.73 -4.42
N ILE A 241 -11.24 -28.13 -4.00
CA ILE A 241 -10.63 -26.95 -4.62
C ILE A 241 -10.28 -27.23 -6.08
N VAL A 242 -9.57 -28.33 -6.34
CA VAL A 242 -9.17 -28.71 -7.71
C VAL A 242 -10.41 -28.99 -8.57
N GLY A 243 -11.44 -29.67 -8.04
CA GLY A 243 -12.70 -29.90 -8.74
C GLY A 243 -13.40 -28.59 -9.13
N TYR A 244 -13.48 -27.63 -8.20
CA TYR A 244 -14.02 -26.30 -8.49
C TYR A 244 -13.20 -25.56 -9.57
N CYS A 245 -11.88 -25.62 -9.49
CA CYS A 245 -10.99 -25.04 -10.49
C CYS A 245 -11.20 -25.68 -11.87
N VAL A 246 -11.34 -27.00 -11.95
CA VAL A 246 -11.62 -27.71 -13.21
C VAL A 246 -12.91 -27.19 -13.84
N VAL A 247 -14.01 -27.16 -13.08
CA VAL A 247 -15.32 -26.70 -13.58
C VAL A 247 -15.25 -25.24 -14.04
N SER A 248 -14.66 -24.35 -13.24
CA SER A 248 -14.54 -22.93 -13.59
C SER A 248 -13.76 -22.72 -14.89
N ASN A 249 -12.63 -23.42 -15.05
CA ASN A 249 -11.81 -23.32 -16.26
C ASN A 249 -12.51 -23.90 -17.49
N LEU A 250 -13.29 -24.97 -17.35
CA LEU A 250 -14.10 -25.49 -18.46
C LEU A 250 -15.12 -24.45 -18.95
N LEU A 251 -15.72 -23.68 -18.03
CA LEU A 251 -16.60 -22.57 -18.33
C LEU A 251 -15.86 -21.35 -18.91
N GLY A 252 -14.53 -21.32 -18.86
CA GLY A 252 -13.71 -20.20 -19.30
C GLY A 252 -13.58 -19.08 -18.27
N GLU A 253 -13.94 -19.35 -17.02
CA GLU A 253 -13.89 -18.39 -15.92
C GLU A 253 -12.72 -18.68 -14.98
N ALA A 254 -12.10 -17.62 -14.46
CA ALA A 254 -11.05 -17.75 -13.45
C ALA A 254 -11.67 -18.16 -12.09
N PRO A 255 -11.18 -19.23 -11.43
CA PRO A 255 -11.72 -19.71 -10.16
C PRO A 255 -11.34 -18.80 -8.99
N ARG A 256 -12.06 -17.68 -8.82
CA ARG A 256 -11.76 -16.61 -7.84
C ARG A 256 -12.36 -16.79 -6.44
N ARG A 257 -13.13 -17.85 -6.21
CA ARG A 257 -13.92 -18.03 -4.97
C ARG A 257 -13.21 -18.90 -3.93
N ILE A 258 -11.88 -18.93 -3.95
CA ILE A 258 -11.08 -19.65 -2.96
C ILE A 258 -10.33 -18.60 -2.12
N PRO A 259 -10.84 -18.27 -0.92
CA PRO A 259 -10.25 -17.22 -0.07
C PRO A 259 -8.75 -17.46 0.16
N ALA A 260 -8.00 -16.37 0.31
CA ALA A 260 -6.53 -16.32 0.39
C ALA A 260 -5.77 -16.80 -0.87
N LEU A 261 -6.12 -17.95 -1.47
CA LEU A 261 -5.44 -18.48 -2.66
C LEU A 261 -5.73 -17.63 -3.91
N SER A 262 -7.00 -17.32 -4.14
CA SER A 262 -7.41 -16.48 -5.28
C SER A 262 -6.88 -15.06 -5.11
N GLU A 263 -6.96 -14.48 -3.92
CA GLU A 263 -6.44 -13.14 -3.61
C GLU A 263 -4.92 -13.06 -3.82
N ALA A 264 -4.16 -14.04 -3.33
CA ALA A 264 -2.71 -14.11 -3.56
C ALA A 264 -2.37 -14.19 -5.05
N ALA A 265 -3.14 -14.96 -5.82
CA ALA A 265 -2.99 -15.04 -7.27
C ALA A 265 -3.26 -13.68 -7.94
N GLU A 266 -4.35 -12.99 -7.59
CA GLU A 266 -4.69 -11.68 -8.16
C GLU A 266 -3.68 -10.58 -7.80
N MET A 267 -3.22 -10.55 -6.55
CA MET A 267 -2.17 -9.64 -6.09
C MET A 267 -0.87 -9.86 -6.89
N SER A 268 -0.48 -11.12 -7.10
CA SER A 268 0.72 -11.45 -7.87
C SER A 268 0.64 -11.04 -9.35
N MET A 269 -0.57 -10.86 -9.87
CA MET A 269 -0.83 -10.38 -11.23
C MET A 269 -0.96 -8.86 -11.31
N GLY A 270 -0.95 -8.14 -10.19
CA GLY A 270 -1.18 -6.70 -10.14
C GLY A 270 -2.63 -6.29 -10.47
N LEU A 271 -3.58 -7.22 -10.41
CA LEU A 271 -5.01 -6.97 -10.70
C LEU A 271 -5.75 -6.36 -9.50
N VAL A 272 -5.19 -6.53 -8.30
CA VAL A 272 -5.61 -5.84 -7.09
C VAL A 272 -4.54 -4.78 -6.81
N PRO A 273 -4.84 -3.48 -6.91
CA PRO A 273 -3.97 -2.45 -6.37
C PRO A 273 -3.69 -2.83 -4.91
N PRO A 274 -2.46 -2.67 -4.38
CA PRO A 274 -2.27 -2.84 -2.95
C PRO A 274 -3.33 -1.97 -2.29
N THR A 275 -4.30 -2.62 -1.63
CA THR A 275 -5.32 -1.90 -0.87
C THR A 275 -4.52 -0.91 -0.06
N ARG A 276 -4.78 0.39 -0.24
CA ARG A 276 -4.28 1.41 0.67
C ARG A 276 -4.64 0.88 2.04
N THR A 277 -3.67 0.30 2.72
CA THR A 277 -3.83 -0.17 4.07
C THR A 277 -4.40 1.03 4.82
N GLU A 278 -5.51 0.77 5.49
CA GLU A 278 -6.31 1.71 6.26
C GLU A 278 -5.46 2.54 7.24
N THR A 279 -4.76 3.55 6.71
CA THR A 279 -3.90 4.46 7.48
C THR A 279 -4.33 5.91 7.32
N GLY A 280 -5.49 6.14 6.70
CA GLY A 280 -6.12 7.47 6.59
C GLY A 280 -7.44 7.65 7.35
N SER A 281 -8.07 6.58 7.87
CA SER A 281 -9.45 6.65 8.40
C SER A 281 -9.56 6.82 9.92
N ARG A 282 -8.45 6.96 10.66
CA ARG A 282 -8.46 6.96 12.13
C ARG A 282 -8.08 8.28 12.81
N ARG A 283 -8.19 9.41 12.11
CA ARG A 283 -7.90 10.75 12.68
C ARG A 283 -9.05 11.77 12.65
N GLU A 284 -10.27 11.40 12.25
CA GLU A 284 -11.40 12.34 12.17
C GLU A 284 -12.61 12.03 13.07
N GLN A 285 -12.45 11.17 14.10
CA GLN A 285 -13.54 10.93 15.07
C GLN A 285 -13.26 11.31 16.52
N ASP A 286 -12.08 11.83 16.84
CA ASP A 286 -11.81 12.46 18.15
C ASP A 286 -11.72 13.98 18.00
N THR A 287 -12.85 14.62 17.67
CA THR A 287 -13.10 16.05 17.91
C THR A 287 -14.59 16.33 17.70
N LYS A 288 -15.41 15.82 18.62
CA LYS A 288 -16.70 16.41 19.00
C LYS A 288 -16.91 16.24 20.49
#